data_AF-A0A6J8AS11-F1
#
_entry.id   AF-A0A6J8AS11-F1
#
_cell.length_a   1.000
_cell.length_b   1.000
_cell.length_c   1.000
_cell.angle_alpha   90.00
_cell.angle_beta   90.00
_cell.angle_gamma   90.00
#
_symmetry.space_group_name_H-M   'P 1'
#
loop_
_entity.id
_entity.type
_entity.pdbx_description
1 polymer ?
#
loop_
_entity_poly.entity_id
_entity_poly.type
_entity_poly.pdbx_seq_one_letter_code
_entity_poly.pdbx_strand_id
1 'polypeptide(L)'
;MRSIADRFDTAKSSVHNSVMNITGILAGLKSDYISWPFDDYRETAFSFQTRGNFPGVLGAIDGTHIEINAPEEHQKDYLNRKMSHFVILQAVCNNRGLFTDCFAGVPGSRHDAHVFRQSGIYKAINENKRQYFPSEQFHLVGDSAYPVMSWLLVPFKDFGDLTEEKQRYNFKLSQTRIVIEMAFGRLKGSYRRLHNLNTKLENIPIIIMSTYVLHNFRMLYEDEYTIEIEDTNKDFNDTMKTVPSSTTASSAGIKKGQKFVNTFN
;
A
#
# COMPACT_ATOMS: atom_id res chain seq x y z
N MET A 1 -14.02 19.72 -11.44
CA MET A 1 -15.41 19.27 -11.70
C MET A 1 -16.11 20.11 -12.76
N ARG A 2 -15.94 21.45 -12.79
CA ARG A 2 -16.48 22.31 -13.86
C ARG A 2 -16.08 21.85 -15.27
N SER A 3 -14.79 21.63 -15.53
CA SER A 3 -14.31 21.15 -16.83
C SER A 3 -14.88 19.79 -17.28
N ILE A 4 -15.22 18.90 -16.35
CA ILE A 4 -15.83 17.59 -16.65
C ILE A 4 -17.31 17.78 -16.96
N ALA A 5 -18.01 18.57 -16.13
CA ALA A 5 -19.40 18.93 -16.35
C ALA A 5 -19.61 19.58 -17.74
N ASP A 6 -18.74 20.54 -18.09
CA ASP A 6 -18.79 21.22 -19.38
C ASP A 6 -18.46 20.27 -20.54
N ARG A 7 -17.55 19.29 -20.35
CA ARG A 7 -17.19 18.30 -21.38
C ARG A 7 -18.30 17.29 -21.66
N PHE A 8 -19.05 16.89 -20.65
CA PHE A 8 -20.09 15.86 -20.75
C PHE A 8 -21.50 16.45 -20.72
N ASP A 9 -21.64 17.76 -20.89
CA ASP A 9 -22.90 18.51 -20.88
C ASP A 9 -23.85 18.12 -19.73
N THR A 10 -23.31 18.12 -18.52
CA THR A 10 -24.03 17.69 -17.32
C THR A 10 -23.85 18.67 -16.17
N ALA A 11 -24.80 18.69 -15.24
CA ALA A 11 -24.66 19.48 -14.02
C ALA A 11 -23.45 19.02 -13.18
N LYS A 12 -22.78 19.99 -12.53
CA LYS A 12 -21.66 19.72 -11.60
C LYS A 12 -22.05 18.78 -10.46
N SER A 13 -23.29 18.90 -9.97
CA SER A 13 -23.87 18.04 -8.93
C SER A 13 -23.95 16.58 -9.39
N SER A 14 -24.40 16.34 -10.63
CA SER A 14 -24.45 15.00 -11.21
C SER A 14 -23.06 14.37 -11.30
N VAL A 15 -22.05 15.13 -11.78
CA VAL A 15 -20.65 14.66 -11.83
C VAL A 15 -20.14 14.32 -10.43
N HIS A 16 -20.39 15.18 -9.45
CA HIS A 16 -20.00 14.93 -8.07
C HIS A 16 -20.62 13.64 -7.53
N ASN A 17 -21.92 13.46 -7.72
CA ASN A 17 -22.63 12.28 -7.24
C ASN A 17 -22.11 11.00 -7.91
N SER A 18 -21.88 11.02 -9.22
CA SER A 18 -21.28 9.88 -9.92
C SER A 18 -19.87 9.55 -9.39
N VAL A 19 -19.03 10.57 -9.17
CA VAL A 19 -17.69 10.37 -8.59
C VAL A 19 -17.78 9.77 -7.20
N MET A 20 -18.65 10.29 -6.33
CA MET A 20 -18.81 9.78 -4.97
C MET A 20 -19.40 8.36 -4.94
N ASN A 21 -20.34 8.04 -5.83
CA ASN A 21 -20.87 6.69 -5.98
C ASN A 21 -19.78 5.69 -6.38
N ILE A 22 -18.99 6.02 -7.42
CA ILE A 22 -17.86 5.18 -7.85
C ILE A 22 -16.82 5.05 -6.74
N THR A 23 -16.51 6.15 -6.04
CA THR A 23 -15.61 6.15 -4.89
C THR A 23 -16.08 5.18 -3.80
N GLY A 24 -17.38 5.17 -3.51
CA GLY A 24 -17.98 4.26 -2.54
C GLY A 24 -17.89 2.80 -2.97
N ILE A 25 -18.18 2.50 -4.25
CA ILE A 25 -18.03 1.14 -4.81
C ILE A 25 -16.59 0.67 -4.68
N LEU A 26 -15.62 1.49 -5.10
CA LEU A 26 -14.19 1.17 -5.03
C LEU A 26 -13.72 0.96 -3.60
N ALA A 27 -14.15 1.81 -2.66
CA ALA A 27 -13.84 1.62 -1.25
C ALA A 27 -14.46 0.32 -0.69
N GLY A 28 -15.62 -0.10 -1.20
CA GLY A 28 -16.25 -1.38 -0.89
C GLY A 28 -15.44 -2.60 -1.31
N LEU A 29 -14.56 -2.46 -2.32
CA LEU A 29 -13.64 -3.51 -2.76
C LEU A 29 -12.36 -3.60 -1.91
N LYS A 30 -12.28 -2.86 -0.79
CA LYS A 30 -11.07 -2.85 0.07
C LYS A 30 -10.59 -4.27 0.40
N SER A 31 -11.47 -5.16 0.84
CA SER A 31 -11.09 -6.51 1.28
C SER A 31 -10.47 -7.36 0.18
N ASP A 32 -10.80 -7.08 -1.07
CA ASP A 32 -10.35 -7.86 -2.22
C ASP A 32 -8.94 -7.44 -2.67
N TYR A 33 -8.59 -6.17 -2.45
CA TYR A 33 -7.32 -5.58 -2.92
C TYR A 33 -6.34 -5.26 -1.79
N ILE A 34 -6.81 -5.07 -0.56
CA ILE A 34 -6.02 -4.66 0.61
C ILE A 34 -6.30 -5.63 1.74
N SER A 35 -5.44 -6.64 1.86
CA SER A 35 -5.58 -7.68 2.87
C SER A 35 -4.25 -8.03 3.53
N TRP A 36 -4.33 -8.27 4.83
CA TRP A 36 -3.28 -8.87 5.66
C TRP A 36 -3.99 -9.71 6.73
N PRO A 37 -3.51 -10.92 7.05
CA PRO A 37 -2.34 -11.61 6.48
C PRO A 37 -2.61 -12.22 5.11
N PHE A 38 -1.54 -12.40 4.34
CA PHE A 38 -1.56 -13.01 3.01
C PHE A 38 -0.78 -14.34 3.01
N ASP A 39 -1.19 -15.27 2.15
CA ASP A 39 -0.68 -16.65 2.14
C ASP A 39 0.80 -16.74 1.73
N ASP A 40 1.30 -15.77 0.95
CA ASP A 40 2.64 -15.71 0.38
C ASP A 40 3.66 -14.96 1.27
N TYR A 41 3.43 -14.88 2.59
CA TYR A 41 4.32 -14.20 3.55
C TYR A 41 5.80 -14.64 3.46
N ARG A 42 6.07 -15.91 3.12
CA ARG A 42 7.43 -16.42 2.92
C ARG A 42 8.12 -15.79 1.71
N GLU A 43 7.39 -15.62 0.61
CA GLU A 43 7.88 -14.99 -0.61
C GLU A 43 8.14 -13.50 -0.39
N THR A 44 7.24 -12.83 0.32
CA THR A 44 7.45 -11.43 0.72
C THR A 44 8.69 -11.27 1.59
N ALA A 45 8.86 -12.11 2.62
CA ALA A 45 10.05 -12.09 3.47
C ALA A 45 11.35 -12.34 2.69
N PHE A 46 11.34 -13.32 1.80
CA PHE A 46 12.47 -13.60 0.93
C PHE A 46 12.79 -12.41 0.01
N SER A 47 11.77 -11.78 -0.57
CA SER A 47 11.93 -10.63 -1.45
C SER A 47 12.48 -9.39 -0.75
N PHE A 48 12.07 -9.14 0.50
CA PHE A 48 12.69 -8.09 1.31
C PHE A 48 14.14 -8.41 1.65
N GLN A 49 14.44 -9.66 2.00
CA GLN A 49 15.80 -10.09 2.30
C GLN A 49 16.73 -9.96 1.10
N THR A 50 16.28 -10.35 -0.11
CA THR A 50 17.12 -10.24 -1.32
C THR A 50 17.38 -8.79 -1.74
N ARG A 51 16.41 -7.89 -1.55
CA ARG A 51 16.54 -6.47 -1.92
C ARG A 51 17.26 -5.62 -0.88
N GLY A 52 16.89 -5.77 0.38
CA GLY A 52 17.36 -4.93 1.49
C GLY A 52 18.45 -5.56 2.36
N ASN A 53 18.70 -6.86 2.22
CA ASN A 53 19.49 -7.68 3.14
C ASN A 53 19.01 -7.54 4.60
N PHE A 54 17.68 -7.50 4.78
CA PHE A 54 17.01 -7.43 6.08
C PHE A 54 16.02 -8.61 6.17
N PRO A 55 16.33 -9.66 6.96
CA PRO A 55 15.54 -10.89 6.98
C PRO A 55 14.23 -10.71 7.75
N GLY A 56 13.22 -11.53 7.44
CA GLY A 56 11.99 -11.63 8.25
C GLY A 56 10.97 -10.51 8.05
N VAL A 57 11.22 -9.56 7.15
CA VAL A 57 10.32 -8.43 6.94
C VAL A 57 9.09 -8.87 6.15
N LEU A 58 7.89 -8.68 6.72
CA LEU A 58 6.64 -8.94 6.00
C LEU A 58 6.05 -7.68 5.36
N GLY A 59 6.49 -6.50 5.79
CA GLY A 59 6.00 -5.24 5.26
C GLY A 59 6.66 -4.03 5.89
N ALA A 60 6.56 -2.90 5.21
CA ALA A 60 6.98 -1.60 5.71
C ALA A 60 5.75 -0.78 6.07
N ILE A 61 5.75 -0.21 7.28
CA ILE A 61 4.69 0.67 7.80
C ILE A 61 5.19 2.11 7.82
N ASP A 62 4.34 3.04 7.39
CA ASP A 62 4.63 4.46 7.51
C ASP A 62 3.36 5.33 7.49
N GLY A 63 3.50 6.56 7.99
CA GLY A 63 2.50 7.60 7.93
C GLY A 63 2.68 8.50 6.70
N THR A 64 1.61 9.13 6.22
CA THR A 64 1.71 10.22 5.25
C THR A 64 0.59 11.24 5.41
N HIS A 65 0.84 12.47 4.99
CA HIS A 65 -0.09 13.58 5.13
C HIS A 65 -0.79 13.90 3.80
N ILE A 66 -2.09 14.15 3.85
CA ILE A 66 -2.90 14.67 2.74
C ILE A 66 -3.42 16.04 3.12
N GLU A 67 -3.14 17.04 2.29
CA GLU A 67 -3.64 18.40 2.52
C GLU A 67 -5.15 18.45 2.25
N ILE A 68 -5.85 19.17 3.12
CA ILE A 68 -7.30 19.35 3.08
C ILE A 68 -7.61 20.83 3.21
N ASN A 69 -8.82 21.22 2.81
CA ASN A 69 -9.32 22.54 3.19
C ASN A 69 -9.51 22.66 4.70
N ALA A 70 -9.46 23.89 5.19
CA ALA A 70 -9.82 24.18 6.57
C ALA A 70 -11.21 23.60 6.86
N PRO A 71 -11.33 22.67 7.82
CA PRO A 71 -12.63 22.11 8.14
C PRO A 71 -13.52 23.16 8.79
N GLU A 72 -14.84 23.00 8.72
CA GLU A 72 -15.77 23.96 9.35
C GLU A 72 -15.72 23.86 10.88
N GLU A 73 -15.48 22.65 11.39
CA GLU A 73 -15.39 22.34 12.82
C GLU A 73 -13.98 21.86 13.17
N HIS A 74 -13.55 22.09 14.42
CA HIS A 74 -12.28 21.58 14.96
C HIS A 74 -11.01 21.89 14.14
N GLN A 75 -10.96 23.03 13.44
CA GLN A 75 -9.82 23.47 12.59
C GLN A 75 -8.44 23.26 13.23
N LYS A 76 -8.30 23.60 14.51
CA LYS A 76 -7.06 23.47 15.28
C LYS A 76 -6.50 22.05 15.31
N ASP A 77 -7.36 21.04 15.22
CA ASP A 77 -6.94 19.63 15.28
C ASP A 77 -6.29 19.16 13.96
N TYR A 78 -6.51 19.90 12.86
CA TYR A 78 -5.96 19.58 11.54
C TYR A 78 -4.81 20.51 11.15
N LEU A 79 -4.61 21.61 11.89
CA LEU A 79 -3.56 22.59 11.66
C LEU A 79 -2.16 22.02 11.94
N ASN A 80 -1.27 22.18 10.97
CA ASN A 80 0.16 21.97 11.19
C ASN A 80 0.87 23.27 11.58
N ARG A 81 2.16 23.18 11.92
CA ARG A 81 3.01 24.33 12.27
C ARG A 81 3.19 25.37 11.15
N LYS A 82 2.81 25.03 9.91
CA LYS A 82 2.87 25.90 8.72
C LYS A 82 1.50 26.47 8.34
N MET A 83 0.49 26.38 9.22
CA MET A 83 -0.87 26.91 9.01
C MET A 83 -1.67 26.25 7.87
N SER A 84 -1.26 25.07 7.41
CA SER A 84 -2.05 24.24 6.47
C SER A 84 -2.75 23.10 7.22
N HIS A 85 -3.88 22.63 6.70
CA HIS A 85 -4.69 21.58 7.31
C HIS A 85 -4.42 20.22 6.65
N PHE A 86 -4.23 19.17 7.45
CA PHE A 86 -3.94 17.83 6.93
C PHE A 86 -4.74 16.76 7.64
N VAL A 87 -4.95 15.65 6.93
CA VAL A 87 -5.26 14.36 7.55
C VAL A 87 -4.04 13.45 7.46
N ILE A 88 -3.86 12.64 8.49
CA ILE A 88 -2.85 11.59 8.55
C ILE A 88 -3.44 10.30 8.02
N LEU A 89 -2.64 9.64 7.21
CA LEU A 89 -2.81 8.29 6.73
C LEU A 89 -1.70 7.44 7.31
N GLN A 90 -2.00 6.18 7.59
CA GLN A 90 -1.03 5.15 7.87
C GLN A 90 -1.29 3.99 6.92
N ALA A 91 -0.25 3.39 6.39
CA ALA A 91 -0.40 2.17 5.61
C ALA A 91 0.77 1.23 5.84
N VAL A 92 0.51 -0.05 5.58
CA VAL A 92 1.51 -1.09 5.45
C VAL A 92 1.56 -1.49 3.98
N CYS A 93 2.76 -1.71 3.44
CA CYS A 93 2.91 -2.29 2.11
C CYS A 93 3.91 -3.45 2.10
N ASN A 94 3.75 -4.36 1.13
CA ASN A 94 4.70 -5.44 0.88
C ASN A 94 5.91 -4.97 0.05
N ASN A 95 6.79 -5.90 -0.31
CA ASN A 95 8.02 -5.64 -1.07
C ASN A 95 7.79 -5.05 -2.48
N ARG A 96 6.58 -5.15 -3.04
CA ARG A 96 6.18 -4.59 -4.34
C ARG A 96 5.60 -3.17 -4.20
N GLY A 97 5.29 -2.72 -2.98
CA GLY A 97 4.57 -1.47 -2.74
C GLY A 97 3.05 -1.62 -2.93
N LEU A 98 2.52 -2.84 -2.84
CA LEU A 98 1.08 -3.08 -2.70
C LEU A 98 0.70 -2.84 -1.25
N PHE A 99 -0.34 -2.03 -1.02
CA PHE A 99 -0.82 -1.74 0.31
C PHE A 99 -1.60 -2.94 0.87
N THR A 100 -1.21 -3.42 2.04
CA THR A 100 -1.77 -4.61 2.68
C THR A 100 -2.58 -4.28 3.92
N ASP A 101 -2.36 -3.10 4.50
CA ASP A 101 -3.27 -2.46 5.44
C ASP A 101 -3.25 -0.94 5.21
N CYS A 102 -4.36 -0.28 5.53
CA CYS A 102 -4.43 1.18 5.50
C CYS A 102 -5.46 1.71 6.51
N PHE A 103 -5.10 2.84 7.12
CA PHE A 103 -5.89 3.58 8.09
C PHE A 103 -5.85 5.06 7.74
N ALA A 104 -7.02 5.69 7.66
CA ALA A 104 -7.18 7.03 7.09
C ALA A 104 -8.13 7.90 7.93
N GLY A 105 -7.92 9.22 7.86
CA GLY A 105 -8.85 10.21 8.39
C GLY A 105 -8.53 10.72 9.80
N VAL A 106 -7.30 10.52 10.28
CA VAL A 106 -6.90 11.04 11.59
C VAL A 106 -6.51 12.52 11.47
N PRO A 107 -6.87 13.40 12.42
CA PRO A 107 -6.48 14.82 12.37
C PRO A 107 -4.97 15.03 12.32
N GLY A 108 -4.53 15.98 11.50
CA GLY A 108 -3.12 16.27 11.18
C GLY A 108 -2.22 16.70 12.34
N SER A 109 -2.79 17.13 13.47
CA SER A 109 -2.01 17.50 14.67
C SER A 109 -1.54 16.30 15.49
N ARG A 110 -2.04 15.09 15.21
CA ARG A 110 -1.73 13.89 16.00
C ARG A 110 -0.35 13.34 15.66
N HIS A 111 0.33 12.78 16.67
CA HIS A 111 1.60 12.08 16.46
C HIS A 111 1.39 10.69 15.86
N ASP A 112 2.32 10.21 15.03
CA ASP A 112 2.23 8.90 14.36
C ASP A 112 2.05 7.75 15.34
N ALA A 113 2.71 7.77 16.50
CA ALA A 113 2.52 6.78 17.56
C ALA A 113 1.07 6.73 18.10
N HIS A 114 0.36 7.86 18.12
CA HIS A 114 -1.04 7.91 18.52
C HIS A 114 -1.95 7.36 17.42
N VAL A 115 -1.70 7.75 16.16
CA VAL A 115 -2.40 7.21 14.98
C VAL A 115 -2.25 5.69 14.93
N PHE A 116 -1.03 5.19 15.15
CA PHE A 116 -0.72 3.77 15.20
C PHE A 116 -1.50 3.01 16.27
N ARG A 117 -1.56 3.51 17.51
CA ARG A 117 -2.34 2.83 18.56
C ARG A 117 -3.85 2.80 18.30
N GLN A 118 -4.34 3.73 17.47
CA GLN A 118 -5.75 3.76 17.08
C GLN A 118 -6.06 2.89 15.87
N SER A 119 -5.07 2.53 15.06
CA SER A 119 -5.27 1.82 13.80
C SER A 119 -5.78 0.40 14.02
N GLY A 120 -6.55 -0.09 13.05
CA GLY A 120 -7.14 -1.44 13.10
C GLY A 120 -6.07 -2.53 13.17
N ILE A 121 -4.98 -2.36 12.41
CA ILE A 121 -3.88 -3.32 12.38
C ILE A 121 -3.17 -3.46 13.72
N TYR A 122 -2.97 -2.37 14.46
CA TYR A 122 -2.40 -2.43 15.82
C TYR A 122 -3.28 -3.25 16.76
N LYS A 123 -4.59 -3.01 16.75
CA LYS A 123 -5.54 -3.75 17.60
C LYS A 123 -5.57 -5.22 17.23
N ALA A 124 -5.74 -5.53 15.93
CA ALA A 124 -5.84 -6.89 15.44
C ALA A 124 -4.58 -7.74 15.69
N ILE A 125 -3.39 -7.16 15.51
CA ILE A 125 -2.12 -7.85 15.81
C ILE A 125 -1.99 -8.13 17.32
N ASN A 126 -2.37 -7.18 18.18
CA ASN A 126 -2.28 -7.38 19.62
C ASN A 126 -3.31 -8.39 20.15
N GLU A 127 -4.45 -8.51 19.48
CA GLU A 127 -5.46 -9.55 19.76
C GLU A 127 -4.99 -10.94 19.34
N ASN A 128 -4.39 -11.09 18.15
CA ASN A 128 -3.91 -12.37 17.66
C ASN A 128 -2.62 -12.27 16.84
N LYS A 129 -1.48 -12.06 17.53
CA LYS A 129 -0.17 -11.89 16.88
C LYS A 129 0.17 -13.02 15.91
N ARG A 130 -0.14 -14.28 16.26
CA ARG A 130 0.24 -15.46 15.46
C ARG A 130 -0.47 -15.55 14.12
N GLN A 131 -1.65 -14.95 13.99
CA GLN A 131 -2.34 -14.85 12.71
C GLN A 131 -1.59 -13.93 11.73
N TYR A 132 -0.95 -12.86 12.24
CA TYR A 132 -0.25 -11.87 11.44
C TYR A 132 1.24 -12.19 11.26
N PHE A 133 1.85 -12.82 12.27
CA PHE A 133 3.27 -13.19 12.32
C PHE A 133 3.38 -14.66 12.76
N PRO A 134 3.52 -15.61 11.82
CA PRO A 134 3.53 -17.05 12.12
C PRO A 134 4.66 -17.50 13.06
N SER A 135 5.74 -16.73 13.16
CA SER A 135 6.84 -16.97 14.11
C SER A 135 7.55 -15.65 14.46
N GLU A 136 8.36 -15.67 15.52
CA GLU A 136 9.06 -14.49 16.06
C GLU A 136 10.14 -13.91 15.14
N GLN A 137 10.52 -14.62 14.08
CA GLN A 137 11.46 -14.09 13.08
C GLN A 137 10.80 -13.04 12.18
N PHE A 138 9.47 -13.02 12.10
CA PHE A 138 8.73 -12.16 11.19
C PHE A 138 8.29 -10.86 11.86
N HIS A 139 8.41 -9.75 11.15
CA HIS A 139 8.12 -8.42 11.67
C HIS A 139 7.83 -7.40 10.56
N LEU A 140 7.28 -6.25 10.96
CA LEU A 140 7.22 -5.03 10.17
C LEU A 140 8.45 -4.17 10.43
N VAL A 141 8.75 -3.26 9.49
CA VAL A 141 9.72 -2.19 9.66
C VAL A 141 9.04 -0.82 9.59
N GLY A 142 9.32 0.06 10.55
CA GLY A 142 8.72 1.41 10.67
C GLY A 142 9.77 2.49 10.95
N ASP A 143 9.35 3.76 10.92
CA ASP A 143 10.24 4.88 11.28
C ASP A 143 10.46 5.01 12.79
N SER A 144 11.28 5.98 13.18
CA SER A 144 11.59 6.27 14.57
C SER A 144 10.44 6.91 15.37
N ALA A 145 9.35 7.32 14.71
CA ALA A 145 8.15 7.82 15.36
C ALA A 145 7.26 6.69 15.89
N TYR A 146 7.44 5.46 15.39
CA TYR A 146 6.78 4.27 15.92
C TYR A 146 7.47 3.71 17.18
N PRO A 147 6.71 3.09 18.10
CA PRO A 147 7.30 2.35 19.20
C PRO A 147 7.91 1.02 18.72
N VAL A 148 8.98 0.59 19.38
CA VAL A 148 9.52 -0.77 19.20
C VAL A 148 8.51 -1.79 19.74
N MET A 149 8.24 -2.85 18.99
CA MET A 149 7.38 -3.97 19.41
C MET A 149 8.05 -5.30 19.06
N SER A 150 7.55 -6.41 19.61
CA SER A 150 8.02 -7.77 19.25
C SER A 150 7.73 -8.16 17.80
N TRP A 151 7.02 -7.32 17.05
CA TRP A 151 6.64 -7.49 15.65
C TRP A 151 6.86 -6.22 14.81
N LEU A 152 7.42 -5.15 15.39
CA LEU A 152 7.71 -3.90 14.69
C LEU A 152 9.10 -3.40 15.06
N LEU A 153 9.99 -3.44 14.09
CA LEU A 153 11.36 -2.94 14.21
C LEU A 153 11.45 -1.51 13.70
N VAL A 154 12.19 -0.68 14.44
CA VAL A 154 12.41 0.74 14.15
C VAL A 154 13.90 1.07 14.31
N PRO A 155 14.40 2.20 13.77
CA PRO A 155 15.78 2.62 13.96
C PRO A 155 16.13 2.79 15.44
N PHE A 156 17.37 2.47 15.81
CA PHE A 156 17.96 2.96 17.05
C PHE A 156 18.02 4.49 17.03
N LYS A 157 17.65 5.12 18.14
CA LYS A 157 17.79 6.57 18.31
C LYS A 157 19.26 6.96 18.30
N ASP A 158 19.57 8.03 17.59
CA ASP A 158 20.90 8.63 17.57
C ASP A 158 20.98 9.75 18.60
N PHE A 159 21.78 9.56 19.64
CA PHE A 159 22.11 10.61 20.62
C PHE A 159 23.56 11.12 20.44
N GLY A 160 24.20 10.79 19.32
CA GLY A 160 25.60 11.12 19.01
C GLY A 160 26.60 10.00 19.33
N ASP A 161 26.13 8.85 19.81
CA ASP A 161 26.93 7.73 20.32
C ASP A 161 26.55 6.36 19.72
N LEU A 162 25.91 6.35 18.54
CA LEU A 162 25.60 5.11 17.83
C LEU A 162 26.87 4.36 17.43
N THR A 163 27.02 3.15 17.98
CA THR A 163 28.03 2.17 17.51
C THR A 163 27.86 1.88 16.01
N GLU A 164 28.95 1.54 15.31
CA GLU A 164 28.91 1.19 13.88
C GLU A 164 27.86 0.11 13.54
N GLU A 165 27.67 -0.87 14.41
CA GLU A 165 26.68 -1.94 14.21
C GLU A 165 25.25 -1.39 14.16
N LYS A 166 24.88 -0.53 15.11
CA LYS A 166 23.58 0.13 15.13
C LYS A 166 23.40 1.10 13.95
N GLN A 167 24.47 1.75 13.49
CA GLN A 167 24.43 2.57 12.27
C GLN A 167 24.16 1.71 11.04
N ARG A 168 24.84 0.57 10.89
CA ARG A 168 24.60 -0.40 9.80
C ARG A 168 23.17 -0.94 9.84
N TYR A 169 22.66 -1.26 11.02
CA TYR A 169 21.26 -1.66 11.21
C TYR A 169 20.30 -0.55 10.76
N ASN A 170 20.47 0.68 11.23
CA ASN A 170 19.62 1.82 10.87
C ASN A 170 19.63 2.07 9.35
N PHE A 171 20.81 1.98 8.74
CA PHE A 171 20.97 2.11 7.29
C PHE A 171 20.19 1.03 6.54
N LYS A 172 20.32 -0.24 6.93
CA LYS A 172 19.61 -1.36 6.28
C LYS A 172 18.10 -1.29 6.49
N LEU A 173 17.65 -0.91 7.68
CA LEU A 173 16.23 -0.70 7.96
C LEU A 173 15.67 0.44 7.10
N SER A 174 16.38 1.57 7.01
CA SER A 174 16.00 2.71 6.17
C SER A 174 15.88 2.30 4.69
N GLN A 175 16.88 1.60 4.15
CA GLN A 175 16.84 1.07 2.78
C GLN A 175 15.64 0.15 2.54
N THR A 176 15.34 -0.73 3.50
CA THR A 176 14.20 -1.65 3.41
C THR A 176 12.87 -0.90 3.40
N ARG A 177 12.78 0.21 4.15
CA ARG A 177 11.58 1.03 4.24
C ARG A 177 11.29 1.85 3.00
N ILE A 178 12.26 2.15 2.14
CA ILE A 178 12.05 2.99 0.94
C ILE A 178 10.82 2.56 0.11
N VAL A 179 10.46 1.28 0.10
CA VAL A 179 9.27 0.77 -0.60
C VAL A 179 7.96 1.47 -0.21
N ILE A 180 7.73 1.78 1.08
CA ILE A 180 6.48 2.45 1.52
C ILE A 180 6.47 3.92 1.10
N GLU A 181 7.62 4.58 1.15
CA GLU A 181 7.77 5.95 0.68
C GLU A 181 7.53 6.03 -0.84
N MET A 182 8.07 5.08 -1.60
CA MET A 182 7.81 4.94 -3.03
C MET A 182 6.34 4.64 -3.32
N ALA A 183 5.69 3.76 -2.54
CA ALA A 183 4.27 3.45 -2.69
C ALA A 183 3.41 4.70 -2.48
N PHE A 184 3.66 5.49 -1.44
CA PHE A 184 2.99 6.77 -1.24
C PHE A 184 3.28 7.78 -2.36
N GLY A 185 4.53 7.83 -2.86
CA GLY A 185 4.90 8.66 -4.00
C GLY A 185 4.08 8.32 -5.25
N ARG A 186 3.97 7.02 -5.59
CA ARG A 186 3.16 6.53 -6.71
C ARG A 186 1.67 6.83 -6.53
N LEU A 187 1.14 6.62 -5.33
CA LEU A 187 -0.25 6.91 -4.98
C LEU A 187 -0.56 8.40 -5.23
N LYS A 188 0.21 9.30 -4.62
CA LYS A 188 0.00 10.76 -4.75
C LYS A 188 0.26 11.27 -6.16
N GLY A 189 1.28 10.72 -6.84
CA GLY A 189 1.59 11.06 -8.22
C GLY A 189 0.51 10.63 -9.22
N SER A 190 -0.15 9.50 -8.97
CA SER A 190 -1.24 8.99 -9.82
C SER A 190 -2.56 9.73 -9.58
N TYR A 191 -2.86 10.03 -8.31
CA TYR A 191 -4.14 10.63 -7.92
C TYR A 191 -3.96 12.05 -7.44
N ARG A 192 -3.82 12.98 -8.40
CA ARG A 192 -3.59 14.42 -8.13
C ARG A 192 -4.55 15.05 -7.12
N ARG A 193 -5.78 14.53 -6.98
CA ARG A 193 -6.74 14.99 -5.96
C ARG A 193 -6.22 14.84 -4.53
N LEU A 194 -5.32 13.89 -4.27
CA LEU A 194 -4.67 13.70 -2.98
C LEU A 194 -3.67 14.81 -2.62
N HIS A 195 -3.31 15.71 -3.54
CA HIS A 195 -2.49 16.87 -3.17
C HIS A 195 -3.28 17.94 -2.43
N ASN A 196 -4.58 18.06 -2.68
CA ASN A 196 -5.48 18.96 -1.96
C ASN A 196 -6.92 18.47 -2.10
N LEU A 197 -7.44 17.87 -1.03
CA LEU A 197 -8.81 17.39 -0.97
C LEU A 197 -9.75 18.52 -0.54
N ASN A 198 -10.32 19.19 -1.55
CA ASN A 198 -11.44 20.11 -1.38
C ASN A 198 -12.78 19.34 -1.35
N THR A 199 -13.12 18.80 -0.18
CA THR A 199 -14.37 18.08 0.10
C THR A 199 -14.69 18.15 1.59
N LYS A 200 -15.89 17.73 1.99
CA LYS A 200 -16.28 17.59 3.39
C LYS A 200 -15.42 16.54 4.08
N LEU A 201 -15.09 16.76 5.37
CA LEU A 201 -14.28 15.84 6.17
C LEU A 201 -14.79 14.39 6.14
N GLU A 202 -16.11 14.20 6.20
CA GLU A 202 -16.77 12.89 6.16
C GLU A 202 -16.44 12.06 4.91
N ASN A 203 -16.14 12.72 3.78
CA ASN A 203 -15.84 12.06 2.51
C ASN A 203 -14.34 11.72 2.36
N ILE A 204 -13.48 12.26 3.22
CA ILE A 204 -12.03 12.11 3.06
C ILE A 204 -11.59 10.65 3.23
N PRO A 205 -12.02 9.91 4.26
CA PRO A 205 -11.62 8.51 4.42
C PRO A 205 -12.02 7.65 3.21
N ILE A 206 -13.25 7.79 2.70
CA ILE A 206 -13.74 6.96 1.59
C ILE A 206 -13.02 7.27 0.27
N ILE A 207 -12.70 8.54 0.01
CA ILE A 207 -11.89 8.93 -1.15
C ILE A 207 -10.51 8.30 -1.04
N ILE A 208 -9.85 8.45 0.10
CA ILE A 208 -8.49 7.92 0.29
C ILE A 208 -8.47 6.40 0.17
N MET A 209 -9.42 5.72 0.79
CA MET A 209 -9.59 4.27 0.67
C MET A 209 -9.75 3.82 -0.79
N SER A 210 -10.58 4.51 -1.58
CA SER A 210 -10.73 4.20 -3.00
C SER A 210 -9.43 4.35 -3.79
N THR A 211 -8.56 5.31 -3.43
CA THR A 211 -7.28 5.50 -4.12
C THR A 211 -6.28 4.39 -3.80
N TYR A 212 -6.28 3.87 -2.56
CA TYR A 212 -5.47 2.70 -2.21
C TYR A 212 -5.91 1.46 -3.00
N VAL A 213 -7.22 1.23 -3.12
CA VAL A 213 -7.77 0.12 -3.91
C VAL A 213 -7.37 0.25 -5.38
N LEU A 214 -7.55 1.43 -5.97
CA LEU A 214 -7.16 1.68 -7.36
C LEU A 214 -5.65 1.53 -7.59
N HIS A 215 -4.81 1.95 -6.64
CA HIS A 215 -3.37 1.76 -6.71
C HIS A 215 -3.01 0.28 -6.76
N ASN A 216 -3.55 -0.52 -5.85
CA ASN A 216 -3.30 -1.96 -5.82
C ASN A 216 -3.86 -2.66 -7.05
N PHE A 217 -5.08 -2.33 -7.47
CA PHE A 217 -5.66 -2.80 -8.72
C PHE A 217 -4.68 -2.55 -9.87
N ARG A 218 -4.30 -1.30 -10.09
CA ARG A 218 -3.36 -0.93 -11.16
C ARG A 218 -2.06 -1.74 -11.11
N MET A 219 -1.46 -1.86 -9.93
CA MET A 219 -0.18 -2.56 -9.76
C MET A 219 -0.28 -4.06 -10.03
N LEU A 220 -1.40 -4.70 -9.68
CA LEU A 220 -1.62 -6.12 -9.94
C LEU A 220 -1.80 -6.40 -11.45
N TYR A 221 -2.56 -5.56 -12.15
CA TYR A 221 -2.83 -5.75 -13.59
C TYR A 221 -1.71 -5.23 -14.50
N GLU A 222 -0.93 -4.22 -14.10
CA GLU A 222 0.28 -3.81 -14.84
C GLU A 222 1.35 -4.90 -14.82
N ASP A 223 1.50 -5.61 -13.69
CA ASP A 223 2.44 -6.72 -13.58
C ASP A 223 1.97 -7.95 -14.38
N GLU A 224 0.66 -8.25 -14.39
CA GLU A 224 0.08 -9.33 -15.22
C GLU A 224 0.32 -9.08 -16.72
N TYR A 225 0.06 -7.87 -17.21
CA TYR A 225 0.26 -7.52 -18.62
C TYR A 225 1.74 -7.52 -19.02
N THR A 226 2.65 -7.17 -18.10
CA THR A 226 4.10 -7.24 -18.33
C THR A 226 4.56 -8.70 -18.47
N ILE A 227 4.04 -9.60 -17.63
CA ILE A 227 4.33 -11.05 -17.70
C ILE A 227 3.77 -11.63 -19.01
N GLU A 228 2.54 -11.28 -19.41
CA GLU A 228 1.97 -11.72 -20.68
C GLU A 228 2.78 -11.25 -21.90
N ILE A 229 3.30 -10.01 -21.88
CA ILE A 229 4.18 -9.51 -22.94
C ILE A 229 5.52 -10.24 -22.94
N GLU A 230 6.10 -10.51 -21.77
CA GLU A 230 7.36 -11.25 -21.68
C GLU A 230 7.20 -12.70 -22.15
N ASP A 231 6.12 -13.38 -21.75
CA ASP A 231 5.82 -14.76 -22.18
C ASP A 231 5.47 -14.84 -23.67
N THR A 232 4.68 -13.91 -24.21
CA THR A 232 4.42 -13.85 -25.66
C THR A 232 5.67 -13.52 -26.48
N ASN A 233 6.57 -12.67 -25.96
CA ASN A 233 7.87 -12.41 -26.60
C ASN A 233 8.84 -13.59 -26.44
N LYS A 234 8.74 -14.37 -25.36
CA LYS A 234 9.50 -15.61 -25.18
C LYS A 234 9.05 -16.65 -26.19
N ASP A 235 7.74 -16.86 -26.34
CA ASP A 235 7.16 -17.78 -27.31
C ASP A 235 7.48 -17.36 -28.75
N PHE A 236 7.44 -16.06 -29.06
CA PHE A 236 7.84 -15.54 -30.37
C PHE A 236 9.33 -15.80 -30.66
N ASN A 237 10.19 -15.62 -29.66
CA ASN A 237 11.63 -15.88 -29.78
C ASN A 237 11.99 -17.38 -29.78
N ASP A 238 11.18 -18.24 -29.13
CA ASP A 238 11.37 -19.70 -29.14
C ASP A 238 10.86 -20.34 -30.44
N THR A 239 9.83 -19.74 -31.05
CA THR A 239 9.34 -20.11 -32.40
C THR A 239 10.39 -19.83 -33.48
N MET A 240 11.30 -18.88 -33.26
CA MET A 240 12.44 -18.62 -34.15
C MET A 240 13.71 -19.41 -33.82
N LYS A 241 13.71 -20.24 -32.77
CA LYS A 241 14.93 -20.95 -32.32
C LYS A 241 14.87 -22.48 -32.31
N THR A 242 13.80 -23.12 -32.77
CA THR A 242 13.69 -24.59 -32.67
C THR A 242 13.43 -25.31 -34.00
N VAL A 243 14.51 -25.60 -34.72
CA VAL A 243 14.71 -26.92 -35.37
C VAL A 243 15.31 -27.84 -34.29
N PRO A 244 14.84 -29.08 -34.09
CA PRO A 244 14.80 -29.68 -32.75
C PRO A 244 16.02 -30.54 -32.40
N SER A 245 16.37 -30.57 -31.11
CA SER A 245 16.83 -31.79 -30.43
C SER A 245 16.59 -31.74 -28.91
N SER A 246 15.55 -32.48 -28.49
CA SER A 246 15.43 -33.32 -27.28
C SER A 246 15.49 -32.75 -25.84
N THR A 247 14.31 -32.85 -25.16
CA THR A 247 14.00 -33.31 -23.77
C THR A 247 14.65 -32.58 -22.56
N THR A 248 14.00 -32.22 -21.43
CA THR A 248 12.90 -32.80 -20.61
C THR A 248 12.29 -31.76 -19.64
N ALA A 249 10.95 -31.78 -19.52
CA ALA A 249 10.06 -31.65 -18.35
C ALA A 249 10.14 -30.49 -17.32
N SER A 250 8.97 -29.90 -17.02
CA SER A 250 8.35 -29.94 -15.67
C SER A 250 6.97 -29.26 -15.64
N SER A 251 5.98 -29.98 -15.11
CA SER A 251 4.56 -29.64 -14.99
C SER A 251 4.22 -29.04 -13.63
N ALA A 252 3.84 -27.75 -13.57
CA ALA A 252 3.27 -27.16 -12.34
C ALA A 252 2.31 -25.96 -12.53
N GLY A 253 1.95 -25.55 -13.76
CA GLY A 253 1.12 -24.34 -14.00
C GLY A 253 -0.37 -24.58 -14.26
N ILE A 254 -0.79 -25.81 -14.58
CA ILE A 254 -2.14 -26.11 -15.09
C ILE A 254 -3.12 -26.44 -13.96
N LYS A 255 -3.25 -25.58 -12.93
CA LYS A 255 -4.27 -25.77 -11.88
C LYS A 255 -4.98 -24.52 -11.38
N LYS A 256 -4.90 -23.37 -12.07
CA LYS A 256 -5.70 -22.17 -11.72
C LYS A 256 -6.42 -21.47 -12.89
N GLY A 257 -6.48 -22.09 -14.08
CA GLY A 257 -7.19 -21.56 -15.25
C GLY A 257 -8.47 -22.32 -15.66
N GLN A 258 -8.84 -23.41 -14.99
CA GLN A 258 -9.97 -24.27 -15.38
C GLN A 258 -11.19 -24.12 -14.47
N LYS A 259 -11.62 -22.88 -14.18
CA LYS A 259 -12.84 -22.63 -13.39
C LYS A 259 -13.78 -21.54 -13.93
N PHE A 260 -13.75 -21.26 -15.23
CA PHE A 260 -14.67 -20.32 -15.87
C PHE A 260 -15.12 -20.70 -17.31
N VAL A 261 -15.38 -21.99 -17.56
CA VAL A 261 -15.98 -22.44 -18.85
C VAL A 261 -17.25 -23.31 -18.68
N ASN A 262 -17.71 -23.61 -17.45
CA ASN A 262 -18.91 -24.45 -17.25
C ASN A 262 -20.08 -23.72 -16.56
N THR A 263 -20.40 -22.48 -16.96
CA THR A 263 -21.60 -21.78 -16.45
C THR A 263 -22.60 -21.35 -17.53
N PHE A 264 -22.36 -21.59 -18.82
CA PHE A 264 -23.43 -21.43 -19.82
C PHE A 264 -23.34 -22.51 -20.90
N ASN A 265 -24.18 -23.55 -20.70
CA ASN A 265 -24.51 -24.70 -21.54
C ASN A 265 -23.45 -25.79 -21.73
#